data_AF-A0A9D3WKU1-F1
#
_entry.id   AF-A0A9D3WKU1-F1
#
_cell.length_a   1.000
_cell.length_b   1.000
_cell.length_c   1.000
_cell.angle_alpha   90.00
_cell.angle_beta   90.00
_cell.angle_gamma   90.00
#
_symmetry.space_group_name_H-M   'P 1'
#
loop_
_entity.id
_entity.type
_entity.pdbx_description
1 polymer ?
#
loop_
_entity_poly.entity_id
_entity_poly.type
_entity_poly.pdbx_seq_one_letter_code
_entity_poly.pdbx_strand_id
1 'polypeptide(L)'
;MLLTVLSKPMMHYLWRPPDSGTVKLNFDASFLKELRISFAAILARNKEEQFLGACTYPFGDMVDEVVAEARACERAMLFAVGFEWRRIILKGDSLTIIKKLNLEEEDRSLIRPIINNICALGKKFENVSY
;
A
#
# COMPACT_ATOMS: atom_id res chain seq x y z
N MET A 1 -31.25 -29.91 -11.65
CA MET A 1 -30.90 -28.62 -12.30
C MET A 1 -29.48 -28.28 -11.87
N LEU A 2 -28.49 -28.65 -12.69
CA LEU A 2 -27.08 -28.30 -12.49
C LEU A 2 -26.89 -26.85 -12.96
N LEU A 3 -26.59 -25.93 -12.05
CA LEU A 3 -26.07 -24.62 -12.41
C LEU A 3 -24.56 -24.73 -12.53
N THR A 4 -24.07 -24.85 -13.76
CA THR A 4 -22.67 -24.67 -14.11
C THR A 4 -22.31 -23.21 -13.84
N VAL A 5 -21.58 -22.97 -12.75
CA VAL A 5 -20.92 -21.68 -12.54
C VAL A 5 -19.77 -21.64 -13.54
N LEU A 6 -19.86 -20.80 -14.56
CA LEU A 6 -18.73 -20.47 -15.41
C LEU A 6 -17.68 -19.79 -14.52
N SER A 7 -16.72 -20.56 -14.02
CA SER A 7 -15.54 -20.00 -13.38
C SER A 7 -14.80 -19.19 -14.43
N LYS A 8 -14.85 -17.86 -14.28
CA LYS A 8 -13.81 -16.99 -14.85
C LYS A 8 -12.48 -17.65 -14.50
N PRO A 9 -11.54 -17.87 -15.44
CA PRO A 9 -10.24 -18.37 -15.07
C PRO A 9 -9.70 -17.40 -14.03
N MET A 10 -9.50 -17.89 -12.80
CA MET A 10 -8.67 -17.21 -11.84
C MET A 10 -7.30 -17.17 -12.52
N MET A 11 -7.01 -16.05 -13.19
CA MET A 11 -5.63 -15.66 -13.34
C MET A 11 -5.12 -15.57 -11.92
N HIS A 12 -4.45 -16.62 -11.46
CA HIS A 12 -3.53 -16.48 -10.36
C HIS A 12 -2.59 -15.37 -10.79
N TYR A 13 -2.81 -14.17 -10.25
CA TYR A 13 -1.82 -13.11 -10.27
C TYR A 13 -0.66 -13.63 -9.43
N LEU A 14 0.16 -14.48 -10.07
CA LEU A 14 1.37 -15.00 -9.46
C LEU A 14 2.19 -13.79 -9.03
N TRP A 15 2.64 -13.81 -7.79
CA TRP A 15 3.56 -12.81 -7.29
C TRP A 15 4.76 -12.78 -8.23
N ARG A 16 5.11 -11.59 -8.74
CA ARG A 16 6.27 -11.38 -9.61
C ARG A 16 7.30 -10.54 -8.88
N PRO A 17 8.58 -10.91 -8.85
CA PRO A 17 9.60 -10.05 -8.27
C PRO A 17 9.66 -8.69 -8.97
N PRO A 18 10.10 -7.62 -8.28
CA PRO A 18 10.36 -6.34 -8.93
C PRO A 18 11.57 -6.41 -9.87
N ASP A 19 11.75 -5.39 -10.69
CA ASP A 19 12.96 -5.22 -11.50
C ASP A 19 14.21 -4.98 -10.63
N SER A 20 15.38 -5.15 -11.25
CA SER A 20 16.66 -4.99 -10.53
C SER A 20 16.82 -3.57 -9.99
N GLY A 21 17.28 -3.46 -8.73
CA GLY A 21 17.43 -2.17 -8.03
C GLY A 21 16.10 -1.47 -7.74
N THR A 22 14.98 -2.20 -7.73
CA THR A 22 13.68 -1.71 -7.28
C THR A 22 13.22 -2.52 -6.08
N VAL A 23 12.67 -1.84 -5.08
CA VAL A 23 12.14 -2.48 -3.87
C VAL A 23 10.63 -2.54 -3.92
N LYS A 24 10.07 -3.73 -3.72
CA LYS A 24 8.62 -3.89 -3.56
C LYS A 24 8.22 -3.80 -2.10
N LEU A 25 7.38 -2.84 -1.75
CA LEU A 25 6.77 -2.68 -0.44
C LEU A 25 5.32 -3.15 -0.50
N ASN A 26 4.99 -4.18 0.27
CA ASN A 26 3.59 -4.54 0.53
C ASN A 26 3.17 -3.87 1.84
N PHE A 27 2.02 -3.21 1.86
CA PHE A 27 1.43 -2.63 3.07
C PHE A 27 0.03 -3.16 3.28
N ASP A 28 -0.39 -3.19 4.53
CA ASP A 28 -1.73 -3.60 4.98
C ASP A 28 -2.01 -2.95 6.34
N ALA A 29 -3.27 -2.82 6.74
CA ALA A 29 -3.69 -2.34 8.03
C ALA A 29 -4.72 -3.25 8.70
N SER A 30 -4.46 -3.63 9.96
CA SER A 30 -5.53 -4.14 10.81
C SER A 30 -6.21 -2.98 11.53
N PHE A 31 -7.54 -2.99 11.63
CA PHE A 31 -8.33 -1.96 12.33
C PHE A 31 -9.28 -2.61 13.33
N LEU A 32 -9.25 -2.15 14.57
CA LEU A 32 -10.15 -2.56 15.65
C LEU A 32 -11.07 -1.40 16.01
N LYS A 33 -12.33 -1.50 15.58
CA LYS A 33 -13.32 -0.42 15.65
C LYS A 33 -13.68 -0.02 17.07
N GLU A 34 -13.79 -0.99 17.98
CA GLU A 34 -14.20 -0.80 19.38
C GLU A 34 -13.23 0.11 20.13
N LEU A 35 -11.94 -0.04 19.85
CA LEU A 35 -10.87 0.74 20.47
C LEU A 35 -10.39 1.90 19.59
N ARG A 36 -10.87 1.99 18.35
CA ARG A 36 -10.42 2.96 17.33
C ARG A 36 -8.89 2.95 17.15
N ILE A 37 -8.31 1.76 17.19
CA ILE A 37 -6.87 1.56 16.96
C ILE A 37 -6.65 0.80 15.66
N SER A 38 -5.55 1.09 14.99
CA SER A 38 -5.09 0.29 13.86
C SER A 38 -3.60 -0.01 13.96
N PHE A 39 -3.17 -1.06 13.27
CA PHE A 39 -1.76 -1.40 13.11
C PHE A 39 -1.45 -1.54 11.64
N ALA A 40 -0.55 -0.69 11.14
CA ALA A 40 0.05 -0.88 9.82
C ALA A 40 1.09 -1.99 9.88
N ALA A 41 1.16 -2.78 8.82
CA ALA A 41 2.23 -3.74 8.54
C ALA A 41 2.81 -3.45 7.16
N ILE A 42 4.14 -3.42 7.06
CA ILE A 42 4.87 -3.15 5.82
C ILE A 42 5.96 -4.21 5.66
N LEU A 43 6.11 -4.72 4.45
CA LEU A 43 7.12 -5.70 4.09
C LEU A 43 7.84 -5.33 2.79
N ALA A 44 9.17 -5.19 2.86
CA ALA A 44 10.00 -4.84 1.73
C ALA A 44 10.79 -6.03 1.19
N ARG A 45 10.77 -6.23 -0.13
CA ARG A 45 11.53 -7.28 -0.83
C ARG A 45 12.25 -6.77 -2.07
N ASN A 46 13.41 -7.36 -2.37
CA ASN A 46 14.12 -7.15 -3.64
C ASN A 46 13.66 -8.13 -4.73
N LYS A 47 14.34 -8.08 -5.88
CA LYS A 47 14.11 -8.96 -7.03
C LYS A 47 14.37 -10.43 -6.71
N GLU A 48 15.31 -10.72 -5.83
CA GLU A 48 15.68 -12.06 -5.37
C GLU A 48 14.73 -12.59 -4.29
N GLU A 49 13.59 -11.92 -4.07
CA GLU A 49 12.58 -12.19 -3.04
C GLU A 49 13.08 -12.08 -1.59
N GLN A 50 14.31 -11.61 -1.40
CA GLN A 50 14.92 -11.45 -0.09
C GLN A 50 14.24 -10.32 0.67
N PHE A 51 13.98 -10.57 1.94
CA PHE A 51 13.45 -9.57 2.85
C PHE A 51 14.51 -8.50 3.10
N LEU A 52 14.18 -7.26 2.78
CA LEU A 52 15.05 -6.10 3.05
C LEU A 52 14.69 -5.41 4.36
N GLY A 53 13.44 -5.55 4.80
CA GLY A 53 12.96 -4.96 6.04
C GLY A 53 11.46 -5.15 6.23
N ALA A 54 11.03 -4.94 7.46
CA ALA A 54 9.64 -4.91 7.84
C ALA A 54 9.40 -3.76 8.82
N CYS A 55 8.19 -3.22 8.83
CA CYS A 55 7.78 -2.17 9.75
C CYS A 55 6.36 -2.46 10.22
N THR A 56 6.13 -2.32 11.52
CA THR A 56 4.78 -2.20 12.06
C THR A 56 4.63 -0.86 12.75
N TYR A 57 3.43 -0.31 12.75
CA TYR A 57 3.18 0.96 13.42
C TYR A 57 1.75 1.05 13.96
N PRO A 58 1.57 1.29 15.26
CA PRO A 58 0.26 1.51 15.85
C PRO A 58 -0.24 2.93 15.57
N PHE A 59 -1.53 3.05 15.27
CA PHE A 59 -2.24 4.33 15.21
C PHE A 59 -3.42 4.31 16.17
N GLY A 60 -3.60 5.41 16.90
CA GLY A 60 -4.79 5.69 17.71
C GLY A 60 -5.79 6.58 16.98
N ASP A 61 -6.96 6.74 17.58
CA ASP A 61 -8.05 7.63 17.14
C ASP A 61 -8.49 7.42 15.68
N MET A 62 -8.34 6.21 15.17
CA MET A 62 -8.65 5.87 13.80
C MET A 62 -10.15 5.97 13.55
N VAL A 63 -10.51 6.53 12.39
CA VAL A 63 -11.91 6.81 12.04
C VAL A 63 -12.56 5.56 11.45
N ASP A 64 -11.89 4.94 10.49
CA ASP A 64 -12.36 3.76 9.78
C ASP A 64 -11.18 2.98 9.16
N GLU A 65 -11.49 1.83 8.57
CA GLU A 65 -10.53 0.96 7.89
C GLU A 65 -9.90 1.62 6.65
N VAL A 66 -10.60 2.51 5.96
CA VAL A 66 -10.08 3.19 4.76
C VAL A 66 -8.99 4.19 5.15
N VAL A 67 -9.18 4.91 6.25
CA VAL A 67 -8.15 5.79 6.83
C VAL A 67 -6.97 4.95 7.36
N ALA A 68 -7.24 3.79 7.97
CA ALA A 68 -6.19 2.88 8.43
C ALA A 68 -5.29 2.42 7.27
N GLU A 69 -5.88 1.98 6.16
CA GLU A 69 -5.17 1.60 4.93
C GLU A 69 -4.38 2.76 4.33
N ALA A 70 -4.98 3.95 4.26
CA ALA A 70 -4.30 5.15 3.78
C ALA A 70 -3.06 5.48 4.64
N ARG A 71 -3.16 5.33 5.97
CA ARG A 71 -2.05 5.54 6.91
C ARG A 71 -0.98 4.45 6.82
N ALA A 72 -1.34 3.20 6.55
CA ALA A 72 -0.37 2.14 6.27
C ALA A 72 0.41 2.41 4.98
N CYS A 73 -0.27 2.85 3.92
CA CYS A 73 0.34 3.30 2.67
C CYS A 73 1.34 4.45 2.90
N GLU A 74 0.92 5.49 3.64
CA GLU A 74 1.78 6.61 4.03
C GLU A 74 2.99 6.15 4.85
N ARG A 75 2.79 5.22 5.78
CA ARG A 75 3.88 4.65 6.59
C ARG A 75 4.87 3.86 5.75
N ALA A 76 4.41 3.15 4.72
CA ALA A 76 5.28 2.45 3.77
C ALA A 76 6.18 3.42 2.99
N MET A 77 5.63 4.57 2.57
CA MET A 77 6.43 5.62 1.91
C MET A 77 7.49 6.20 2.84
N LEU A 78 7.12 6.52 4.08
CA LEU A 78 8.07 7.01 5.09
C LEU A 78 9.16 5.98 5.41
N PHE A 79 8.79 4.71 5.49
CA PHE A 79 9.73 3.61 5.69
C PHE A 79 10.74 3.53 4.53
N ALA A 80 10.26 3.58 3.28
CA ALA A 80 11.13 3.59 2.11
C ALA A 80 12.05 4.82 2.04
N VAL A 81 11.56 6.00 2.41
CA VAL A 81 12.39 7.22 2.52
C VAL A 81 13.49 7.04 3.56
N GLY A 82 13.17 6.45 4.72
CA GLY A 82 14.15 6.22 5.79
C GLY A 82 15.26 5.24 5.43
N PHE A 83 15.00 4.30 4.51
CA PHE A 83 16.01 3.39 3.95
C PHE A 83 16.74 3.96 2.73
N GLU A 84 16.41 5.19 2.32
CA GLU A 84 16.96 5.85 1.13
C GLU A 84 16.80 5.04 -0.17
N TRP A 85 15.78 4.19 -0.25
CA TRP A 85 15.47 3.49 -1.49
C TRP A 85 15.01 4.48 -2.54
N ARG A 86 15.62 4.40 -3.73
CA ARG A 86 15.36 5.36 -4.81
C ARG A 86 14.24 4.93 -5.76
N ARG A 87 14.04 3.62 -5.93
CA ARG A 87 13.02 3.06 -6.82
C ARG A 87 12.16 2.06 -6.08
N ILE A 88 10.85 2.29 -6.05
CA ILE A 88 9.92 1.49 -5.27
C ILE A 88 8.64 1.12 -6.03
N ILE A 89 8.06 -0.02 -5.64
CA ILE A 89 6.71 -0.44 -6.02
C ILE A 89 5.92 -0.62 -4.73
N LEU A 90 4.90 0.20 -4.53
CA LEU A 90 3.92 -0.01 -3.47
C LEU A 90 2.90 -1.06 -3.91
N LYS A 91 2.46 -1.89 -2.97
CA LYS A 91 1.37 -2.84 -3.14
C LYS A 91 0.52 -2.86 -1.89
N GLY A 92 -0.78 -2.70 -2.06
CA GLY A 92 -1.79 -2.89 -1.03
C GLY A 92 -3.06 -3.46 -1.66
N ASP A 93 -3.96 -3.98 -0.86
CA ASP A 93 -5.23 -4.55 -1.31
C ASP A 93 -6.36 -3.50 -1.42
N SER A 94 -6.15 -2.31 -0.85
CA SER A 94 -7.14 -1.24 -0.90
C SER A 94 -7.22 -0.58 -2.27
N LEU A 95 -8.16 -1.06 -3.09
CA LEU A 95 -8.47 -0.50 -4.41
C LEU A 95 -8.78 1.01 -4.36
N THR A 96 -9.39 1.48 -3.26
CA THR A 96 -9.68 2.90 -3.05
C THR A 96 -8.41 3.73 -3.00
N ILE A 97 -7.40 3.29 -2.24
CA ILE A 97 -6.12 3.99 -2.13
C ILE A 97 -5.36 3.94 -3.45
N ILE A 98 -5.24 2.74 -4.06
CA ILE A 98 -4.51 2.57 -5.32
C ILE A 98 -5.12 3.39 -6.46
N LYS A 99 -6.46 3.47 -6.56
CA LYS A 99 -7.12 4.32 -7.56
C LYS A 99 -6.82 5.80 -7.33
N LYS A 100 -6.90 6.28 -6.09
CA LYS A 100 -6.64 7.69 -5.77
C LYS A 100 -5.20 8.12 -6.01
N LEU A 101 -4.25 7.20 -5.89
CA LEU A 101 -2.84 7.47 -6.18
C LEU A 101 -2.52 7.49 -7.68
N ASN A 102 -3.35 6.85 -8.51
CA ASN A 102 -3.13 6.71 -9.95
C ASN A 102 -3.99 7.65 -10.81
N LEU A 103 -4.99 8.33 -10.25
CA LEU A 103 -5.91 9.20 -10.99
C LEU A 103 -5.69 10.68 -10.65
N GLU A 104 -5.71 11.54 -11.65
CA GLU A 104 -5.65 13.00 -11.51
C GLU A 104 -7.04 13.64 -11.27
N GLU A 105 -7.99 12.86 -10.78
CA GLU A 105 -9.35 13.35 -10.50
C GLU A 105 -9.42 14.15 -9.19
N GLU A 106 -10.40 15.04 -9.08
CA GLU A 106 -10.62 15.81 -7.86
C GLU A 106 -11.01 14.90 -6.69
N ASP A 107 -10.08 14.67 -5.76
CA ASP A 107 -10.34 13.88 -4.56
C ASP A 107 -11.03 14.73 -3.48
N ARG A 108 -12.31 14.47 -3.22
CA ARG A 108 -13.12 15.09 -2.14
C ARG A 108 -13.30 14.17 -0.93
N SER A 109 -12.57 13.06 -0.85
CA SER A 109 -12.68 12.11 0.26
C SER A 109 -11.98 12.59 1.53
N LEU A 110 -12.35 12.00 2.67
CA LEU A 110 -11.74 12.26 3.97
C LEU A 110 -10.23 11.98 4.00
N ILE A 111 -9.75 11.05 3.16
CA ILE A 111 -8.34 10.66 3.08
C ILE A 111 -7.50 11.54 2.16
N ARG A 112 -8.10 12.52 1.46
CA ARG A 112 -7.40 13.42 0.54
C ARG A 112 -6.11 14.01 1.13
N PRO A 113 -6.07 14.51 2.39
CA PRO A 113 -4.83 15.04 2.96
C PRO A 113 -3.71 13.98 3.05
N ILE A 114 -4.06 12.72 3.33
CA ILE A 114 -3.12 11.59 3.41
C ILE A 114 -2.62 11.24 2.00
N ILE A 115 -3.53 11.16 1.02
CA ILE A 115 -3.17 10.94 -0.40
C ILE A 115 -2.21 12.02 -0.90
N ASN A 116 -2.49 13.30 -0.62
CA ASN A 116 -1.61 14.40 -0.99
C ASN A 116 -0.22 14.27 -0.37
N ASN A 117 -0.14 13.83 0.89
CA ASN A 117 1.14 13.61 1.55
C ASN A 117 1.90 12.41 0.95
N ILE A 118 1.21 11.31 0.62
CA ILE A 118 1.80 10.17 -0.10
C ILE A 118 2.38 10.63 -1.44
N CYS A 119 1.62 11.40 -2.22
CA CYS A 119 2.10 11.95 -3.49
C CYS A 119 3.30 12.89 -3.30
N ALA A 120 3.32 13.71 -2.25
CA ALA A 120 4.45 14.57 -1.92
C ALA A 120 5.70 13.76 -1.52
N LEU A 121 5.55 12.69 -0.75
CA LEU A 121 6.63 11.74 -0.44
C LEU A 121 7.12 11.02 -1.70
N GLY A 122 6.22 10.70 -2.63
CA GLY A 122 6.52 10.11 -3.93
C GLY A 122 7.57 10.89 -4.73
N LYS A 123 7.61 12.21 -4.58
CA LYS A 123 8.58 13.10 -5.25
C LYS A 123 10.03 12.93 -4.75
N LYS A 124 10.25 12.20 -3.66
CA LYS A 124 11.59 11.91 -3.12
C LYS A 124 12.26 10.70 -3.80
N PHE A 125 11.50 9.92 -4.55
CA PHE A 125 11.96 8.73 -5.25
C PHE A 125 12.32 9.09 -6.70
N GLU A 126 13.33 8.42 -7.25
CA GLU A 126 13.58 8.43 -8.69
C GLU A 126 12.42 7.80 -9.45
N ASN A 127 11.82 6.75 -8.86
CA ASN A 127 10.64 6.10 -9.39
C ASN A 127 9.76 5.52 -8.28
N VAL A 128 8.46 5.76 -8.38
CA VAL A 128 7.43 5.14 -7.54
C VAL A 128 6.29 4.66 -8.44
N SER A 129 5.79 3.45 -8.17
CA SER A 129 4.55 2.93 -8.76
C SER A 129 3.65 2.33 -7.68
N TYR A 130 2.34 2.35 -7.90
CA TYR A 130 1.30 1.92 -6.96
C TYR A 130 0.49 0.77 -7.56
#